data_AF-A0A7C0XNT2-F1
#
_entry.id   AF-A0A7C0XNT2-F1
#
_cell.length_a   1.000
_cell.length_b   1.000
_cell.length_c   1.000
_cell.angle_alpha   90.00
_cell.angle_beta   90.00
_cell.angle_gamma   90.00
#
_symmetry.space_group_name_H-M   'P 1'
#
loop_
_entity.id
_entity.type
_entity.pdbx_description
1 polymer ?
#
loop_
_entity_poly.entity_id
_entity_poly.type
_entity_poly.pdbx_seq_one_letter_code
_entity_poly.pdbx_strand_id
1 'polypeptide(L)'
;FPAVWPSCGFWSAGFVFLGGEGESGERSGRGRRCEFEVSSVRDLNARVVRSSFGRIEIPELGVSVEPRRGEAFISTVEGVLKRVEKVVKMLSRNARNEEKKRAEAVLKRLEKIKSGEGEEKVTLIIDDPTGNSAIIGVS
;
A
#
# COMPACT_ATOMS: atom_id res chain seq x y z
N PHE A 1 28.49 -24.78 -21.15
CA PHE A 1 28.75 -23.79 -22.20
C PHE A 1 28.07 -22.48 -21.82
N PRO A 2 28.82 -21.42 -21.45
CA PRO A 2 28.22 -20.12 -21.19
C PRO A 2 28.00 -19.42 -22.53
N ALA A 3 26.77 -19.03 -22.83
CA ALA A 3 26.51 -18.13 -23.95
C ALA A 3 26.84 -16.70 -23.51
N VAL A 4 27.93 -16.16 -24.05
CA VAL A 4 28.23 -14.73 -23.99
C VAL A 4 27.32 -14.03 -24.99
N TRP A 5 26.58 -13.00 -24.54
CA TRP A 5 25.82 -12.12 -25.44
C TRP A 5 26.64 -10.86 -25.70
N PRO A 6 27.05 -10.58 -26.94
CA PRO A 6 27.85 -9.41 -27.27
C PRO A 6 26.93 -8.23 -27.57
N SER A 7 26.59 -7.46 -26.55
CA SER A 7 26.21 -6.04 -26.68
C SER A 7 26.00 -5.49 -25.28
N CYS A 8 26.96 -4.70 -24.82
CA CYS A 8 26.90 -4.01 -23.56
C CYS A 8 25.85 -2.89 -23.65
N GLY A 9 24.83 -3.00 -22.80
CA GLY A 9 23.82 -1.98 -22.56
C GLY A 9 23.28 -2.18 -21.15
N PHE A 10 24.06 -1.78 -20.16
CA PHE A 10 23.72 -1.86 -18.75
C PHE A 10 22.50 -0.99 -18.44
N TRP A 11 21.32 -1.58 -18.19
CA TRP A 11 20.22 -0.93 -17.46
C TRP A 11 19.51 -1.98 -16.61
N SER A 12 19.75 -1.93 -15.30
CA SER A 12 19.31 -2.93 -14.34
C SER A 12 17.79 -2.91 -14.13
N ALA A 13 17.18 -4.06 -14.39
CA ALA A 13 15.91 -4.58 -13.88
C ALA A 13 14.60 -3.87 -14.29
N GLY A 14 14.31 -3.86 -15.59
CA GLY A 14 12.92 -3.84 -16.08
C GLY A 14 12.40 -5.27 -16.24
N PHE A 15 11.41 -5.67 -15.45
CA PHE A 15 10.59 -6.84 -15.78
C PHE A 15 9.47 -6.37 -16.71
N VAL A 16 9.61 -6.64 -18.01
CA VAL A 16 8.54 -6.47 -19.00
C VAL A 16 7.84 -7.82 -19.13
N PHE A 17 6.57 -7.90 -18.73
CA PHE A 17 5.70 -9.00 -19.14
C PHE A 17 5.13 -8.66 -20.52
N LEU A 18 5.42 -9.50 -21.52
CA LEU A 18 4.78 -9.47 -22.84
C LEU A 18 3.49 -10.29 -22.79
N GLY A 19 2.41 -9.71 -23.31
CA GLY A 19 1.28 -10.44 -23.91
C GLY A 19 0.05 -10.65 -23.02
N GLY A 20 -1.05 -9.99 -23.39
CA GLY A 20 -2.40 -10.26 -22.88
C GLY A 20 -3.30 -9.04 -23.05
N GLU A 21 -3.93 -8.91 -24.21
CA GLU A 21 -5.07 -8.01 -24.41
C GLU A 21 -6.23 -8.48 -23.51
N GLY A 22 -6.73 -7.60 -22.65
CA GLY A 22 -7.77 -7.94 -21.67
C GLY A 22 -8.01 -6.84 -20.63
N GLU A 23 -8.92 -5.95 -20.99
CA GLU A 23 -9.87 -5.23 -20.13
C GLU A 23 -9.38 -4.15 -19.13
N SER A 24 -10.14 -3.07 -19.14
CA SER A 24 -9.95 -1.76 -18.50
C SER A 24 -9.85 -1.84 -16.97
N GLY A 25 -8.65 -2.08 -16.46
CA GLY A 25 -8.29 -1.73 -15.09
C GLY A 25 -7.73 -0.31 -15.05
N GLU A 26 -8.30 0.58 -14.23
CA GLU A 26 -7.77 1.91 -13.97
C GLU A 26 -6.33 1.81 -13.42
N ARG A 27 -5.33 1.99 -14.28
CA ARG A 27 -3.95 2.18 -13.86
C ARG A 27 -3.82 3.60 -13.32
N SER A 28 -3.88 3.75 -11.99
CA SER A 28 -3.24 4.89 -11.33
C SER A 28 -1.76 4.84 -11.74
N GLY A 29 -1.34 5.78 -12.58
CA GLY A 29 -0.19 5.62 -13.48
C GLY A 29 1.13 5.30 -12.79
N ARG A 30 2.13 4.86 -13.57
CA ARG A 30 3.55 4.83 -13.19
C ARG A 30 4.00 6.25 -12.82
N GLY A 31 3.65 6.69 -11.63
CA GLY A 31 3.99 7.98 -11.04
C GLY A 31 4.79 7.74 -9.78
N ARG A 32 5.55 8.75 -9.37
CA ARG A 32 6.20 8.75 -8.05
C ARG A 32 5.20 8.60 -6.91
N ARG A 33 3.91 8.88 -7.16
CA ARG A 33 2.84 8.82 -6.18
C ARG A 33 1.66 8.05 -6.75
N CYS A 34 1.22 7.02 -6.03
CA CYS A 34 0.03 6.22 -6.33
C CYS A 34 -0.99 6.45 -5.23
N GLU A 35 -2.24 6.68 -5.60
CA GLU A 35 -3.34 6.88 -4.65
C GLU A 35 -4.49 5.92 -4.98
N PHE A 36 -5.13 5.40 -3.93
CA PHE A 36 -6.25 4.46 -4.04
C PHE A 36 -7.25 4.71 -2.90
N GLU A 37 -8.47 5.12 -3.25
CA GLU A 37 -9.57 5.26 -2.29
C GLU A 37 -10.13 3.87 -1.94
N VAL A 38 -10.19 3.59 -0.65
CA VAL A 38 -10.86 2.41 -0.10
C VAL A 38 -12.25 2.85 0.32
N SER A 39 -13.24 2.46 -0.48
CA SER A 39 -14.65 2.88 -0.32
C SER A 39 -15.59 1.71 -0.04
N SER A 40 -15.13 0.48 -0.27
CA SER A 40 -15.92 -0.74 -0.10
C SER A 40 -15.07 -1.90 0.43
N VAL A 41 -15.74 -2.95 0.92
CA VAL A 41 -15.09 -4.20 1.36
C VAL A 41 -14.34 -4.88 0.21
N ARG A 42 -14.78 -4.69 -1.04
CA ARG A 42 -14.09 -5.27 -2.21
C ARG A 42 -12.70 -4.67 -2.39
N ASP A 43 -12.57 -3.37 -2.16
CA ASP A 43 -11.32 -2.60 -2.29
C ASP A 43 -10.22 -3.11 -1.34
N LEU A 44 -10.60 -3.77 -0.25
CA LEU A 44 -9.66 -4.41 0.69
C LEU A 44 -8.81 -5.49 0.03
N ASN A 45 -9.29 -6.09 -1.07
CA ASN A 45 -8.57 -7.10 -1.84
C ASN A 45 -7.60 -6.52 -2.87
N ALA A 46 -7.60 -5.20 -3.09
CA ALA A 46 -6.67 -4.55 -4.00
C ALA A 46 -5.22 -4.88 -3.61
N ARG A 47 -4.40 -5.22 -4.59
CA ARG A 47 -3.01 -5.62 -4.36
C ARG A 47 -2.14 -4.39 -4.17
N VAL A 48 -1.32 -4.43 -3.12
CA VAL A 48 -0.34 -3.40 -2.79
C VAL A 48 1.04 -3.96 -3.08
N VAL A 49 1.73 -3.38 -4.06
CA VAL A 49 3.13 -3.67 -4.38
C VAL A 49 3.93 -2.45 -3.95
N ARG A 50 4.79 -2.61 -2.94
CA ARG A 50 5.64 -1.52 -2.45
C ARG A 50 7.11 -1.88 -2.64
N SER A 51 7.87 -0.99 -3.30
CA SER A 51 9.32 -1.10 -3.42
C SER A 51 10.03 -0.84 -2.09
N SER A 52 11.34 -1.03 -2.03
CA SER A 52 12.13 -0.71 -0.83
C SER A 52 12.24 0.79 -0.51
N PHE A 53 11.74 1.68 -1.38
CA PHE A 53 11.79 3.14 -1.21
C PHE A 53 10.41 3.79 -1.09
N GLY A 54 9.33 3.02 -1.25
CA GLY A 54 7.96 3.55 -1.13
C GLY A 54 7.60 3.87 0.32
N ARG A 55 7.17 5.09 0.60
CA ARG A 55 6.48 5.47 1.83
C ARG A 55 4.99 5.21 1.66
N ILE A 56 4.35 4.68 2.70
CA ILE A 56 2.89 4.47 2.72
C ILE A 56 2.26 5.51 3.64
N GLU A 57 1.17 6.15 3.19
CA GLU A 57 0.40 7.11 3.98
C GLU A 57 -1.09 6.78 3.95
N ILE A 58 -1.77 7.02 5.08
CA ILE A 58 -3.23 7.01 5.21
C ILE A 58 -3.61 8.28 6.00
N PRO A 59 -3.81 9.42 5.32
CA PRO A 59 -3.96 10.72 5.96
C PRO A 59 -5.12 10.78 6.97
N GLU A 60 -6.25 10.16 6.67
CA GLU A 60 -7.46 10.16 7.48
C GLU A 60 -7.27 9.43 8.82
N LEU A 61 -6.26 8.57 8.91
CA LEU A 61 -5.87 7.85 10.12
C LEU A 61 -4.60 8.43 10.76
N GLY A 62 -3.99 9.45 10.15
CA GLY A 62 -2.71 10.03 10.61
C GLY A 62 -1.54 9.04 10.54
N VAL A 63 -1.60 8.07 9.62
CA VAL A 63 -0.61 7.01 9.49
C VAL A 63 0.41 7.37 8.41
N SER A 64 1.69 7.26 8.75
CA SER A 64 2.79 7.30 7.79
C SER A 64 3.80 6.20 8.13
N VAL A 65 4.15 5.39 7.15
CA VAL A 65 5.06 4.25 7.29
C VAL A 65 6.25 4.45 6.36
N GLU A 66 7.40 4.73 6.98
CA GLU A 66 8.64 4.91 6.26
C GLU A 66 9.18 3.59 5.68
N PRO A 67 9.87 3.64 4.53
CA PRO A 67 10.58 2.50 4.00
C PRO A 67 11.73 2.05 4.89
N ARG A 68 11.78 0.73 5.12
CA ARG A 68 12.97 0.06 5.64
C ARG A 68 13.81 -0.45 4.47
N ARG A 69 15.12 -0.19 4.54
CA ARG A 69 16.07 -0.54 3.48
C ARG A 69 16.02 -2.05 3.22
N GLY A 70 15.85 -2.42 1.95
CA GLY A 70 15.78 -3.82 1.51
C GLY A 70 14.43 -4.51 1.73
N GLU A 71 13.43 -3.84 2.33
CA GLU A 71 12.09 -4.39 2.50
C GLU A 71 11.19 -3.92 1.34
N ALA A 72 11.11 -4.72 0.28
CA ALA A 72 9.99 -4.66 -0.66
C ALA A 72 8.94 -5.69 -0.23
N PHE A 73 7.66 -5.38 -0.42
CA PHE A 73 6.62 -6.35 -0.10
C PHE A 73 5.42 -6.25 -1.03
N ILE A 74 4.76 -7.41 -1.17
CA ILE A 74 3.48 -7.56 -1.85
C ILE A 74 2.46 -7.92 -0.78
N SER A 75 1.34 -7.20 -0.74
CA SER A 75 0.26 -7.37 0.22
C SER A 75 -1.07 -7.08 -0.47
N THR A 76 -2.17 -7.08 0.29
CA THR A 76 -3.41 -6.40 -0.04
C THR A 76 -3.57 -5.13 0.79
N VAL A 77 -4.55 -4.29 0.44
CA VAL A 77 -5.01 -3.15 1.27
C VAL A 77 -5.39 -3.63 2.67
N GLU A 78 -6.15 -4.73 2.78
CA GLU A 78 -6.50 -5.32 4.08
C GLU A 78 -5.26 -5.65 4.92
N GLY A 79 -4.23 -6.24 4.29
CA GLY A 79 -2.98 -6.56 4.96
C GLY A 79 -2.23 -5.34 5.48
N VAL A 80 -2.25 -4.24 4.72
CA VAL A 80 -1.69 -2.95 5.17
C VAL A 80 -2.46 -2.42 6.38
N LEU A 81 -3.79 -2.38 6.31
CA LEU A 81 -4.65 -1.93 7.41
C LEU A 81 -4.48 -2.79 8.67
N LYS A 82 -4.36 -4.11 8.54
CA LYS A 82 -4.06 -5.02 9.67
C LYS A 82 -2.72 -4.71 10.33
N ARG A 83 -1.69 -4.37 9.55
CA ARG A 83 -0.37 -3.99 10.08
C ARG A 83 -0.46 -2.67 10.85
N VAL A 84 -1.19 -1.69 10.33
CA VAL A 84 -1.49 -0.43 11.02
C VAL A 84 -2.21 -0.70 12.34
N GLU A 85 -3.28 -1.50 12.30
CA GLU A 85 -4.06 -1.88 13.49
C GLU A 85 -3.17 -2.49 14.58
N LYS A 86 -2.25 -3.39 14.21
CA LYS A 86 -1.32 -4.02 15.14
C LYS A 86 -0.39 -2.99 15.81
N VAL A 87 0.12 -2.02 15.04
CA VAL A 87 0.98 -0.95 15.57
C VAL A 87 0.19 -0.05 16.52
N VAL A 88 -1.01 0.37 16.12
CA VAL A 88 -1.88 1.22 16.97
C VAL A 88 -2.25 0.50 18.26
N LYS A 89 -2.60 -0.80 18.21
CA LYS A 89 -2.85 -1.63 19.40
C LYS A 89 -1.62 -1.74 20.30
N MET A 90 -0.42 -1.82 19.74
CA MET A 90 0.81 -1.86 20.53
C MET A 90 1.07 -0.53 21.23
N LEU A 91 0.91 0.59 20.53
CA LEU A 91 1.08 1.94 21.09
C LEU A 91 0.01 2.25 22.16
N SER A 92 -1.23 1.80 21.97
CA SER A 92 -2.32 2.08 22.91
C SER A 92 -2.13 1.45 24.29
N ARG A 93 -1.36 0.34 24.40
CA ARG A 93 -1.10 -0.34 25.68
C ARG A 93 -0.41 0.55 26.71
N ASN A 94 0.45 1.46 26.25
CA ASN A 94 1.23 2.34 27.11
C ASN A 94 0.72 3.80 27.08
N ALA A 95 -0.23 4.11 26.19
CA ALA A 95 -0.81 5.44 26.03
C ALA A 95 -1.70 5.83 27.22
N ARG A 96 -1.76 7.13 27.52
CA ARG A 96 -2.61 7.68 28.61
C ARG A 96 -3.50 8.79 28.09
N ASN A 97 -4.62 9.01 28.78
CA ASN A 97 -5.55 10.12 28.54
C ASN A 97 -5.91 10.28 27.05
N GLU A 98 -5.53 11.40 26.44
CA GLU A 98 -5.87 11.77 25.06
C GLU A 98 -5.22 10.86 24.01
N GLU A 99 -4.01 10.36 24.24
CA GLU A 99 -3.34 9.45 23.31
C GLU A 99 -4.10 8.13 23.20
N LYS A 100 -4.62 7.64 24.33
CA LYS A 100 -5.42 6.42 24.37
C LYS A 100 -6.74 6.59 23.61
N LYS A 101 -7.44 7.72 23.83
CA LYS A 101 -8.68 8.05 23.10
C LYS A 101 -8.45 8.14 21.59
N ARG A 102 -7.36 8.75 21.16
CA ARG A 102 -7.00 8.82 19.73
C ARG A 102 -6.73 7.44 19.14
N ALA A 103 -5.97 6.59 19.84
CA ALA A 103 -5.71 5.23 19.40
C ALA A 103 -7.02 4.41 19.27
N GLU A 104 -7.92 4.51 20.26
CA GLU A 104 -9.24 3.86 20.21
C GLU A 104 -10.10 4.36 19.05
N ALA A 105 -10.08 5.67 18.76
CA ALA A 105 -10.79 6.24 17.61
C ALA A 105 -10.27 5.71 16.28
N VAL A 106 -8.94 5.60 16.11
CA VAL A 106 -8.31 5.01 14.92
C VAL A 106 -8.68 3.54 14.77
N LEU A 107 -8.64 2.76 15.86
CA LEU A 107 -9.03 1.34 15.83
C LEU A 107 -10.50 1.16 15.44
N LYS A 108 -11.39 2.01 15.95
CA LYS A 108 -12.81 1.98 15.59
C LYS A 108 -13.04 2.31 14.11
N ARG A 109 -12.32 3.30 13.56
CA ARG A 109 -12.37 3.61 12.11
C ARG A 109 -11.89 2.43 11.27
N LEU A 110 -10.75 1.83 11.64
CA LEU A 110 -10.22 0.65 10.95
C LEU A 110 -11.22 -0.53 10.97
N GLU A 111 -11.93 -0.71 12.06
CA GLU A 111 -12.93 -1.78 12.18
C GLU A 111 -14.11 -1.56 11.23
N LYS A 112 -14.67 -0.33 11.19
CA LYS A 112 -15.73 0.06 10.25
C LYS A 112 -15.34 -0.14 8.78
N ILE A 113 -14.13 0.30 8.40
CA ILE A 113 -13.63 0.17 7.02
C ILE A 113 -13.54 -1.31 6.63
N LYS A 114 -13.05 -2.17 7.55
CA LYS A 114 -12.91 -3.60 7.28
C LYS A 114 -14.25 -4.34 7.21
N SER A 115 -15.23 -3.96 8.04
CA SER A 115 -16.57 -4.57 8.02
C SER A 115 -17.44 -4.04 6.87
N GLY A 116 -17.10 -2.89 6.29
CA GLY A 116 -17.96 -2.18 5.36
C GLY A 116 -19.16 -1.52 6.03
N GLU A 117 -19.12 -1.37 7.35
CA GLU A 117 -20.17 -0.71 8.11
C GLU A 117 -19.98 0.81 8.07
N GLY A 118 -20.96 1.50 7.48
CA GLY A 118 -20.96 2.95 7.31
C GLY A 118 -20.27 3.41 6.03
N GLU A 119 -20.20 4.73 5.86
CA GLU A 119 -19.65 5.39 4.66
C GLU A 119 -18.20 5.87 4.89
N GLU A 120 -17.46 5.22 5.79
CA GLU A 120 -16.08 5.60 6.10
C GLU A 120 -15.16 5.22 4.94
N LYS A 121 -14.45 6.22 4.41
CA LYS A 121 -13.50 6.07 3.31
C LYS A 121 -12.11 6.46 3.78
N VAL A 122 -11.10 5.80 3.23
CA VAL A 122 -9.70 6.17 3.47
C VAL A 122 -8.90 6.10 2.19
N THR A 123 -7.87 6.93 2.09
CA THR A 123 -7.00 6.96 0.92
C THR A 123 -5.68 6.28 1.26
N LEU A 124 -5.36 5.20 0.56
CA LEU A 124 -4.04 4.59 0.62
C LEU A 124 -3.13 5.27 -0.41
N ILE A 125 -2.04 5.85 0.08
CA ILE A 125 -1.07 6.57 -0.75
C ILE A 125 0.27 5.86 -0.67
N ILE A 126 0.92 5.66 -1.80
CA ILE A 126 2.31 5.23 -1.89
C ILE A 126 3.12 6.31 -2.61
N ASP A 127 4.04 6.94 -1.90
CA ASP A 127 5.04 7.85 -2.47
C ASP A 127 6.37 7.10 -2.62
N ASP A 128 6.72 6.74 -3.85
CA ASP A 128 7.91 6.00 -4.23
C ASP A 128 8.72 6.79 -5.27
N PRO A 129 9.87 7.37 -4.88
CA PRO A 129 10.70 8.15 -5.80
C PRO A 129 11.22 7.34 -6.99
N THR A 130 11.22 6.01 -6.90
CA THR A 130 11.68 5.11 -7.96
C THR A 130 10.57 4.73 -8.95
N GLY A 131 9.29 4.99 -8.63
CA GLY A 131 8.15 4.63 -9.48
C GLY A 131 7.92 3.12 -9.62
N ASN A 132 8.47 2.30 -8.73
CA ASN A 132 8.37 0.83 -8.76
C ASN A 132 7.27 0.26 -7.86
N SER A 133 6.49 1.13 -7.21
CA SER A 133 5.34 0.75 -6.40
C SER A 133 4.05 0.89 -7.20
N ALA A 134 3.02 0.13 -6.83
CA ALA A 134 1.70 0.17 -7.45
C ALA A 134 0.60 -0.30 -6.49
N ILE A 135 -0.60 0.22 -6.68
CA ILE A 135 -1.83 -0.32 -6.11
C ILE A 135 -2.69 -0.81 -7.28
N ILE A 136 -3.09 -2.07 -7.24
CA ILE A 136 -3.85 -2.71 -8.32
C ILE A 136 -5.23 -3.04 -7.77
N GLY A 137 -6.21 -2.23 -8.17
CA GLY A 137 -7.61 -2.41 -7.80
C GLY A 137 -8.20 -3.71 -8.34
N VAL A 138 -9.30 -4.14 -7.73
CA VAL A 138 -10.18 -5.18 -8.26
C VAL A 138 -11.42 -4.49 -8.82
N SER A 139 -11.60 -4.55 -10.14
CA SER A 139 -12.80 -4.03 -10.83
C SER A 139 -14.04 -4.88 -10.52
#